data_AF-A0A6V8EYS2-F1
#
_entry.id   AF-A0A6V8EYS2-F1
#
_cell.length_a   1.000
_cell.length_b   1.000
_cell.length_c   1.000
_cell.angle_alpha   90.00
_cell.angle_beta   90.00
_cell.angle_gamma   90.00
#
_symmetry.space_group_name_H-M   'P 1'
#
loop_
_entity.id
_entity.type
_entity.pdbx_description
1 polymer ?
#
loop_
_entity_poly.entity_id
_entity_poly.type
_entity_poly.pdbx_seq_one_letter_code
_entity_poly.pdbx_strand_id
1 'polypeptide(L)'
;MQKQSILKTNTLILVLCTFLFIGTALFPLVQGVQRESDSFVVPLATEKPNPTETLVVPTSFSWRDINGVDFTTPIRNQSPYPSCETFALVAAMETMIQYKVGFPFNCDLSEAHLFFFSGGNILWGSYPENDTRFLKEYGVPDEACWPYPHDKYQYPLNTTSPDWQNRTVKISDWSYIPADPVAIKTALINNGPVPSYFLVYQDFLYQKTGIYQHRWGKVRGAHYMAIVGYNDDPGYWIVKNSWGVNYQDKGWVNIKYGECGIGTINFYLTGVYGKFPLLYVDDDNVAGPWNGTAEYPYLSIQDAINHAFNGFTIYVKNGTYNEHVVINKTITLRGENKNTTIIDGGGLDDVVTVSVPDVKISGLTVQNSGTLLYNAGIKTLSLNSNLTIENTIIHDNEIGIFLNYGYAQSWNILRNNSIYHNTKGLYAHWANSNRIAGNTIVMNDENGIEMEHCMRANITGNIISDNGGCGIYLRGASNDNIINGKNTIRNNTVGLKLSESNNNIITKNNFINNLEQASFYNAFSTTWKRNYWDDWRFFRARPIQGFLGQRQIPWLNFDRHPAHRPYILP
;
A
#
# COMPACT_ATOMS: atom_id res chain seq x y z
N MET A 1 21.05 -22.93 41.46
CA MET A 1 20.49 -21.91 42.36
C MET A 1 20.17 -20.67 41.53
N GLN A 2 18.91 -20.20 41.62
CA GLN A 2 18.35 -18.82 41.48
C GLN A 2 19.11 -17.74 40.67
N LYS A 3 18.52 -16.75 39.98
CA LYS A 3 17.15 -16.34 39.59
C LYS A 3 17.30 -15.13 38.61
N GLN A 4 16.31 -14.99 37.72
CA GLN A 4 15.87 -13.86 36.85
C GLN A 4 16.16 -12.38 37.22
N SER A 5 16.32 -11.53 36.18
CA SER A 5 15.45 -10.34 35.84
C SER A 5 16.04 -9.59 34.60
N ILE A 6 15.46 -9.54 33.39
CA ILE A 6 14.41 -8.65 32.81
C ILE A 6 14.61 -7.12 33.00
N LEU A 7 14.90 -6.40 31.91
CA LEU A 7 14.32 -5.12 31.39
C LEU A 7 15.04 -4.77 30.05
N LYS A 8 14.44 -4.78 28.84
CA LYS A 8 13.64 -3.70 28.16
C LYS A 8 14.20 -2.29 28.46
N THR A 9 14.55 -1.38 27.55
CA THR A 9 14.00 -1.00 26.24
C THR A 9 14.90 0.09 25.60
N ASN A 10 14.98 0.14 24.27
CA ASN A 10 15.20 1.30 23.38
C ASN A 10 16.15 2.44 23.80
N THR A 11 17.35 2.44 23.24
CA THR A 11 18.22 3.62 23.14
C THR A 11 18.67 3.79 21.69
N LEU A 12 17.82 4.40 20.84
CA LEU A 12 18.24 4.89 19.52
C LEU A 12 17.31 6.00 18.99
N ILE A 13 17.02 7.02 19.82
CA ILE A 13 16.42 8.29 19.35
C ILE A 13 17.10 9.40 20.14
N LEU A 14 18.32 9.80 19.76
CA LEU A 14 18.93 11.04 20.28
C LEU A 14 20.18 11.47 19.51
N VAL A 15 20.10 11.60 18.18
CA VAL A 15 21.02 12.48 17.43
C VAL A 15 20.24 13.10 16.28
N LEU A 16 19.64 14.27 16.52
CA LEU A 16 19.23 15.28 15.53
C LEU A 16 18.32 16.31 16.24
N CYS A 17 18.93 17.31 16.89
CA CYS A 17 18.33 18.63 17.21
C CYS A 17 19.26 19.42 18.14
N THR A 18 20.43 19.79 17.63
CA THR A 18 21.31 20.87 18.11
C THR A 18 22.13 21.23 16.86
N PHE A 19 22.07 22.41 16.25
CA PHE A 19 22.53 23.70 16.77
C PHE A 19 22.19 24.81 15.75
N LEU A 20 21.87 26.00 16.24
CA LEU A 20 22.02 27.25 15.50
C LEU A 20 22.29 28.33 16.53
N PHE A 21 23.51 28.90 16.52
CA PHE A 21 23.74 30.32 16.82
C PHE A 21 25.16 30.75 16.42
N ILE A 22 25.18 31.92 15.75
CA ILE A 22 26.28 32.87 15.50
C ILE A 22 27.10 32.65 14.22
N GLY A 23 27.11 33.69 13.36
CA GLY A 23 28.11 33.84 12.31
C GLY A 23 27.76 34.87 11.24
N THR A 24 27.80 36.17 11.58
CA THR A 24 27.94 37.25 10.59
C THR A 24 29.23 37.06 9.78
N ALA A 25 29.12 36.96 8.45
CA ALA A 25 30.27 37.15 7.56
C ALA A 25 29.82 37.74 6.22
N LEU A 26 30.47 38.86 5.88
CA LEU A 26 30.35 39.66 4.67
C LEU A 26 31.05 39.00 3.46
N PHE A 27 30.36 39.02 2.30
CA PHE A 27 30.86 39.11 0.90
C PHE A 27 31.84 38.02 0.35
N PRO A 28 31.98 37.83 -1.00
CA PRO A 28 31.68 38.75 -2.11
C PRO A 28 30.73 38.26 -3.22
N LEU A 29 30.06 39.23 -3.84
CA LEU A 29 29.41 39.12 -5.15
C LEU A 29 30.43 38.79 -6.24
N VAL A 30 30.04 37.94 -7.19
CA VAL A 30 30.59 37.90 -8.54
C VAL A 30 29.45 38.10 -9.54
N GLN A 31 29.79 38.82 -10.61
CA GLN A 31 28.97 39.62 -11.51
C GLN A 31 28.18 38.82 -12.56
N GLY A 32 27.12 39.48 -13.07
CA GLY A 32 26.43 39.19 -14.33
C GLY A 32 24.92 39.38 -14.15
N VAL A 33 24.17 40.22 -14.86
CA VAL A 33 24.34 40.95 -16.12
C VAL A 33 23.43 42.19 -16.01
N GLN A 34 23.88 43.35 -16.51
CA GLN A 34 23.05 44.56 -16.58
C GLN A 34 21.84 44.34 -17.48
N ARG A 35 20.66 44.78 -17.03
CA ARG A 35 19.48 44.93 -17.89
C ARG A 35 19.09 46.40 -17.93
N GLU A 36 19.06 46.93 -19.14
CA GLU A 36 18.68 48.29 -19.48
C GLU A 36 17.23 48.58 -19.09
N SER A 37 17.00 49.85 -18.76
CA SER A 37 15.73 50.44 -18.40
C SER A 37 14.82 50.60 -19.63
N ASP A 38 13.69 49.90 -19.65
CA ASP A 38 12.54 50.27 -20.46
C ASP A 38 11.33 50.52 -19.56
N SER A 39 10.78 51.72 -19.72
CA SER A 39 9.63 52.29 -19.02
C SER A 39 8.35 51.50 -19.29
N PHE A 40 7.81 50.84 -18.27
CA PHE A 40 6.46 50.27 -18.31
C PHE A 40 5.42 51.34 -17.94
N VAL A 41 4.53 51.62 -18.89
CA VAL A 41 3.33 52.45 -18.71
C VAL A 41 2.31 51.66 -17.88
N VAL A 42 1.85 52.25 -16.78
CA VAL A 42 0.80 51.72 -15.91
C VAL A 42 -0.57 51.91 -16.60
N PRO A 43 -1.36 50.85 -16.86
CA PRO A 43 -2.75 51.01 -17.24
C PRO A 43 -3.58 51.37 -16.02
N LEU A 44 -4.37 52.45 -16.13
CA LEU A 44 -5.31 52.92 -15.13
C LEU A 44 -6.27 51.82 -14.67
N ALA A 45 -6.51 51.78 -13.36
CA ALA A 45 -7.48 50.92 -12.70
C ALA A 45 -8.89 51.07 -13.28
N THR A 46 -9.51 49.94 -13.61
CA THR A 46 -10.96 49.84 -13.83
C THR A 46 -11.56 48.86 -12.81
N GLU A 47 -12.44 49.44 -11.98
CA GLU A 47 -13.49 48.85 -11.14
C GLU A 47 -13.12 47.82 -10.06
N LYS A 48 -13.36 48.23 -8.81
CA LYS A 48 -13.38 47.37 -7.62
C LYS A 48 -14.55 46.37 -7.74
N PRO A 49 -14.34 45.06 -7.47
CA PRO A 49 -15.46 44.14 -7.33
C PRO A 49 -16.29 44.49 -6.08
N ASN A 50 -17.61 44.39 -6.22
CA ASN A 50 -18.60 44.56 -5.15
C ASN A 50 -18.26 43.68 -3.92
N PRO A 51 -18.26 44.23 -2.69
CA PRO A 51 -17.97 43.46 -1.49
C PRO A 51 -19.26 42.91 -0.87
N THR A 52 -19.82 41.80 -1.38
CA THR A 52 -20.69 40.86 -0.61
C THR A 52 -21.13 39.65 -1.45
N GLU A 53 -20.21 38.76 -1.79
CA GLU A 53 -20.49 37.33 -1.70
C GLU A 53 -19.53 36.78 -0.65
N THR A 54 -20.01 36.62 0.57
CA THR A 54 -19.27 35.87 1.59
C THR A 54 -19.15 34.45 1.07
N LEU A 55 -17.95 34.08 0.60
CA LEU A 55 -17.64 32.72 0.19
C LEU A 55 -17.87 31.79 1.40
N VAL A 56 -19.01 31.08 1.39
CA VAL A 56 -19.36 30.16 2.48
C VAL A 56 -18.59 28.85 2.25
N VAL A 57 -17.42 28.74 2.87
CA VAL A 57 -16.71 27.45 2.99
C VAL A 57 -17.43 26.55 3.99
N PRO A 58 -17.46 25.22 3.80
CA PRO A 58 -18.08 24.30 4.76
C PRO A 58 -17.41 24.37 6.13
N THR A 59 -18.09 23.90 7.18
CA THR A 59 -17.52 23.87 8.54
C THR A 59 -16.47 22.78 8.73
N SER A 60 -16.41 21.80 7.83
CA SER A 60 -15.40 20.76 7.80
C SER A 60 -15.15 20.29 6.38
N PHE A 61 -13.91 19.90 6.09
CA PHE A 61 -13.52 19.36 4.79
C PHE A 61 -12.30 18.46 4.98
N SER A 62 -12.18 17.40 4.19
CA SER A 62 -10.95 16.60 4.15
C SER A 62 -10.75 15.93 2.80
N TRP A 63 -9.55 16.07 2.23
CA TRP A 63 -9.12 15.27 1.08
C TRP A 63 -9.05 13.77 1.36
N ARG A 64 -9.14 13.38 2.64
CA ARG A 64 -9.23 11.98 3.07
C ARG A 64 -10.66 11.41 2.99
N ASP A 65 -11.64 12.26 2.73
CA ASP A 65 -13.04 11.88 2.61
C ASP A 65 -13.77 12.83 1.65
N ILE A 66 -13.58 12.57 0.36
CA ILE A 66 -14.38 13.19 -0.70
C ILE A 66 -15.42 12.16 -1.12
N ASN A 67 -16.63 12.27 -0.55
CA ASN A 67 -17.74 11.33 -0.77
C ASN A 67 -17.37 9.86 -0.47
N GLY A 68 -16.64 9.61 0.63
CA GLY A 68 -16.19 8.28 1.04
C GLY A 68 -14.87 7.83 0.39
N VAL A 69 -14.23 8.67 -0.42
CA VAL A 69 -12.95 8.36 -1.08
C VAL A 69 -11.81 9.17 -0.47
N ASP A 70 -10.77 8.48 -0.02
CA ASP A 70 -9.50 9.09 0.41
C ASP A 70 -8.61 9.31 -0.82
N PHE A 71 -8.44 10.58 -1.22
CA PHE A 71 -7.56 10.97 -2.32
C PHE A 71 -6.14 11.28 -1.88
N THR A 72 -5.80 11.10 -0.61
CA THR A 72 -4.42 11.23 -0.15
C THR A 72 -3.64 9.94 -0.40
N THR A 73 -2.33 10.00 -0.20
CA THR A 73 -1.42 8.86 -0.29
C THR A 73 -0.93 8.44 1.10
N PRO A 74 -0.36 7.22 1.27
CA PRO A 74 0.17 6.75 2.54
C PRO A 74 1.16 7.74 3.19
N ILE A 75 1.26 7.66 4.52
CA ILE A 75 2.27 8.40 5.28
C ILE A 75 3.65 7.84 4.96
N ARG A 76 4.59 8.74 4.68
CA ARG A 76 6.01 8.43 4.46
C ARG A 76 6.88 8.95 5.60
N ASN A 77 8.18 8.63 5.56
CA ASN A 77 9.16 9.07 6.55
C ASN A 77 10.32 9.78 5.85
N GLN A 78 10.51 11.06 6.15
CA GLN A 78 11.57 11.90 5.58
C GLN A 78 12.97 11.57 6.09
N SER A 79 13.10 10.80 7.17
CA SER A 79 14.41 10.36 7.64
C SER A 79 15.16 9.64 6.52
N PRO A 80 16.43 9.97 6.25
CA PRO A 80 17.37 10.65 7.16
C PRO A 80 17.55 12.16 6.96
N TYR A 81 16.95 12.76 5.93
CA TYR A 81 17.26 14.15 5.53
C TYR A 81 16.20 15.17 5.99
N PRO A 82 16.59 16.44 6.19
CA PRO A 82 15.67 17.52 6.54
C PRO A 82 14.86 18.00 5.33
N SER A 83 14.05 17.14 4.71
CA SER A 83 13.35 17.38 3.43
C SER A 83 11.84 17.64 3.59
N CYS A 84 11.41 18.18 4.72
CA CYS A 84 9.99 18.29 5.04
C CYS A 84 9.17 19.10 4.03
N GLU A 85 9.78 20.13 3.44
CA GLU A 85 9.20 20.96 2.39
C GLU A 85 8.79 20.12 1.17
N THR A 86 9.69 19.25 0.71
CA THR A 86 9.44 18.42 -0.47
C THR A 86 8.42 17.32 -0.21
N PHE A 87 8.40 16.75 1.00
CA PHE A 87 7.32 15.83 1.42
C PHE A 87 5.96 16.51 1.46
N ALA A 88 5.86 17.75 1.97
CA ALA A 88 4.61 18.49 1.99
C ALA A 88 4.13 18.83 0.57
N LEU A 89 5.04 19.25 -0.31
CA LEU A 89 4.77 19.54 -1.72
C LEU A 89 4.32 18.30 -2.51
N VAL A 90 5.06 17.20 -2.39
CA VAL A 90 4.74 15.94 -3.08
C VAL A 90 3.42 15.37 -2.58
N ALA A 91 3.14 15.41 -1.28
CA ALA A 91 1.84 15.02 -0.74
C ALA A 91 0.67 15.82 -1.34
N ALA A 92 0.86 17.13 -1.57
CA ALA A 92 -0.14 17.96 -2.24
C ALA A 92 -0.32 17.55 -3.70
N MET A 93 0.78 17.41 -4.45
CA MET A 93 0.75 16.99 -5.85
C MET A 93 0.10 15.63 -6.05
N GLU A 94 0.49 14.62 -5.28
CA GLU A 94 -0.08 13.28 -5.35
C GLU A 94 -1.60 13.31 -5.11
N THR A 95 -2.05 14.07 -4.12
CA THR A 95 -3.49 14.23 -3.84
C THR A 95 -4.22 14.88 -5.02
N MET A 96 -3.64 15.95 -5.59
CA MET A 96 -4.19 16.63 -6.77
C MET A 96 -4.26 15.71 -8.00
N ILE A 97 -3.23 14.87 -8.21
CA ILE A 97 -3.17 13.92 -9.33
C ILE A 97 -4.25 12.86 -9.19
N GLN A 98 -4.38 12.24 -8.01
CA GLN A 98 -5.41 11.22 -7.77
C GLN A 98 -6.81 11.80 -7.93
N TYR A 99 -7.05 13.01 -7.43
CA TYR A 99 -8.33 13.69 -7.62
C TYR A 99 -8.61 14.02 -9.08
N LYS A 100 -7.62 14.51 -9.83
CA LYS A 100 -7.75 14.80 -11.27
C LYS A 100 -8.01 13.54 -12.10
N VAL A 101 -7.39 12.42 -11.74
CA VAL A 101 -7.62 11.11 -12.36
C VAL A 101 -9.00 10.55 -12.01
N GLY A 102 -9.55 10.92 -10.85
CA GLY A 102 -10.88 10.52 -10.40
C GLY A 102 -10.91 9.26 -9.53
N PHE A 103 -9.76 8.65 -9.24
CA PHE A 103 -9.65 7.53 -8.29
C PHE A 103 -8.27 7.45 -7.62
N PRO A 104 -8.19 6.92 -6.39
CA PRO A 104 -6.92 6.72 -5.70
C PRO A 104 -6.19 5.51 -6.28
N PHE A 105 -5.04 5.73 -6.91
CA PHE A 105 -4.19 4.68 -7.48
C PHE A 105 -2.84 4.55 -6.75
N ASN A 106 -2.69 5.22 -5.60
CA ASN A 106 -1.46 5.28 -4.83
C ASN A 106 -0.30 5.86 -5.64
N CYS A 107 -0.51 7.08 -6.17
CA CYS A 107 0.54 7.86 -6.83
C CYS A 107 1.75 7.99 -5.89
N ASP A 108 2.96 7.79 -6.41
CA ASP A 108 4.20 7.75 -5.62
C ASP A 108 5.27 8.54 -6.38
N LEU A 109 5.48 9.80 -5.98
CA LEU A 109 6.44 10.72 -6.59
C LEU A 109 7.70 10.84 -5.73
N SER A 110 8.82 11.18 -6.36
CA SER A 110 10.12 11.22 -5.67
C SER A 110 10.37 12.52 -4.91
N GLU A 111 10.23 12.53 -3.58
CA GLU A 111 10.64 13.67 -2.76
C GLU A 111 12.15 13.88 -2.78
N ALA A 112 12.93 12.80 -2.94
CA ALA A 112 14.39 12.87 -3.03
C ALA A 112 14.82 13.61 -4.30
N HIS A 113 14.22 13.29 -5.45
CA HIS A 113 14.50 14.01 -6.68
C HIS A 113 14.20 15.50 -6.51
N LEU A 114 13.00 15.84 -6.02
CA LEU A 114 12.65 17.24 -5.78
C LEU A 114 13.68 17.90 -4.85
N PHE A 115 13.98 17.30 -3.71
CA PHE A 115 14.90 17.84 -2.71
C PHE A 115 16.30 18.10 -3.26
N PHE A 116 16.91 17.12 -3.94
CA PHE A 116 18.28 17.27 -4.39
C PHE A 116 18.39 18.15 -5.65
N PHE A 117 17.40 18.13 -6.55
CA PHE A 117 17.48 18.85 -7.83
C PHE A 117 17.03 20.30 -7.72
N SER A 118 16.18 20.63 -6.75
CA SER A 118 15.81 22.02 -6.46
C SER A 118 16.86 22.79 -5.64
N GLY A 119 17.93 22.11 -5.20
CA GLY A 119 19.03 22.70 -4.42
C GLY A 119 18.90 22.54 -2.90
N GLY A 120 18.16 21.54 -2.44
CA GLY A 120 18.09 21.17 -1.03
C GLY A 120 19.44 20.77 -0.44
N ASN A 121 19.59 21.02 0.86
CA ASN A 121 20.81 20.82 1.61
C ASN A 121 20.57 19.88 2.79
N ILE A 122 21.38 18.83 2.89
CA ILE A 122 21.26 17.81 3.93
C ILE A 122 21.45 18.32 5.36
N LEU A 123 21.96 19.54 5.56
CA LEU A 123 22.18 20.14 6.88
C LEU A 123 21.01 21.01 7.34
N TRP A 124 20.29 21.66 6.42
CA TRP A 124 19.32 22.69 6.78
C TRP A 124 18.00 22.68 5.99
N GLY A 125 17.87 21.82 4.97
CA GLY A 125 16.63 21.60 4.22
C GLY A 125 16.59 22.27 2.86
N SER A 126 15.41 22.56 2.34
CA SER A 126 15.20 23.25 1.06
C SER A 126 14.37 24.52 1.22
N TYR A 127 14.35 25.35 0.19
CA TYR A 127 13.54 26.56 0.15
C TYR A 127 12.27 26.27 -0.69
N PRO A 128 11.06 26.43 -0.14
CA PRO A 128 9.83 26.15 -0.87
C PRO A 128 9.70 26.89 -2.20
N GLU A 129 10.25 28.10 -2.32
CA GLU A 129 10.25 28.89 -3.55
C GLU A 129 11.12 28.27 -4.66
N ASN A 130 12.23 27.61 -4.29
CA ASN A 130 13.05 26.87 -5.23
C ASN A 130 12.36 25.56 -5.63
N ASP A 131 11.80 24.84 -4.65
CA ASP A 131 11.09 23.58 -4.88
C ASP A 131 9.89 23.78 -5.82
N THR A 132 9.05 24.78 -5.54
CA THR A 132 7.87 25.11 -6.36
C THR A 132 8.25 25.64 -7.75
N ARG A 133 9.32 26.43 -7.90
CA ARG A 133 9.85 26.83 -9.21
C ARG A 133 10.35 25.61 -9.99
N PHE A 134 11.06 24.70 -9.33
CA PHE A 134 11.53 23.47 -9.94
C PHE A 134 10.35 22.59 -10.41
N LEU A 135 9.29 22.46 -9.60
CA LEU A 135 8.08 21.74 -9.99
C LEU A 135 7.38 22.35 -11.21
N LYS A 136 7.40 23.67 -11.35
CA LYS A 136 6.84 24.39 -12.51
C LYS A 136 7.69 24.20 -13.77
N GLU A 137 9.00 24.33 -13.65
CA GLU A 137 9.93 24.32 -14.78
C GLU A 137 10.26 22.90 -15.25
N TYR A 138 10.60 22.00 -14.32
CA TYR A 138 11.11 20.66 -14.58
C TYR A 138 10.16 19.55 -14.13
N GLY A 139 9.45 19.74 -13.03
CA GLY A 139 8.61 18.70 -12.42
C GLY A 139 9.40 17.63 -11.68
N VAL A 140 8.69 16.63 -11.18
CA VAL A 140 9.25 15.52 -10.39
C VAL A 140 8.84 14.17 -10.99
N PRO A 141 9.74 13.19 -11.10
CA PRO A 141 9.40 11.85 -11.56
C PRO A 141 8.76 11.02 -10.44
N ASP A 142 8.34 9.81 -10.80
CA ASP A 142 7.89 8.82 -9.83
C ASP A 142 9.03 8.33 -8.90
N GLU A 143 8.66 7.80 -7.74
CA GLU A 143 9.58 7.33 -6.70
C GLU A 143 10.58 6.27 -7.20
N ALA A 144 10.16 5.37 -8.08
CA ALA A 144 11.06 4.32 -8.59
C ALA A 144 12.18 4.88 -9.49
N CYS A 145 11.99 6.08 -10.04
CA CYS A 145 13.02 6.78 -10.81
C CYS A 145 14.17 7.27 -9.92
N TRP A 146 13.86 7.68 -8.69
CA TRP A 146 14.81 8.11 -7.69
C TRP A 146 14.28 7.82 -6.28
N PRO A 147 14.55 6.63 -5.73
CA PRO A 147 14.02 6.26 -4.42
C PRO A 147 14.55 7.14 -3.29
N TYR A 148 13.70 7.40 -2.31
CA TYR A 148 14.06 8.10 -1.10
C TYR A 148 14.98 7.22 -0.23
N PRO A 149 16.18 7.70 0.16
CA PRO A 149 17.12 6.87 0.91
C PRO A 149 16.62 6.64 2.34
N HIS A 150 16.86 5.44 2.86
CA HIS A 150 16.50 5.07 4.23
C HIS A 150 17.70 5.10 5.20
N ASP A 151 18.90 5.27 4.65
CA ASP A 151 20.13 5.49 5.41
C ASP A 151 20.88 6.71 4.85
N LYS A 152 21.43 7.55 5.74
CA LYS A 152 22.22 8.74 5.39
C LYS A 152 23.46 8.40 4.55
N TYR A 153 23.93 7.15 4.60
CA TYR A 153 25.06 6.66 3.81
C TYR A 153 24.67 6.22 2.39
N GLN A 154 23.37 6.12 2.08
CA GLN A 154 22.87 5.83 0.72
C GLN A 154 22.85 7.10 -0.15
N TYR A 155 23.92 7.91 -0.07
CA TYR A 155 24.01 9.22 -0.75
C TYR A 155 23.62 9.07 -2.23
N PRO A 156 22.58 9.78 -2.71
CA PRO A 156 21.85 9.29 -3.88
C PRO A 156 22.45 9.71 -5.24
N LEU A 157 23.69 10.22 -5.24
CA LEU A 157 24.37 10.62 -6.48
C LEU A 157 24.79 9.37 -7.26
N ASN A 158 23.87 8.80 -8.07
CA ASN A 158 24.07 7.95 -9.25
C ASN A 158 22.89 6.98 -9.53
N THR A 159 21.77 7.07 -8.80
CA THR A 159 20.65 6.12 -8.95
C THR A 159 19.50 6.64 -9.81
N THR A 160 19.60 7.86 -10.33
CA THR A 160 18.56 8.41 -11.22
C THR A 160 18.45 7.58 -12.46
N SER A 161 17.22 7.26 -12.85
CA SER A 161 17.01 6.74 -14.19
C SER A 161 17.35 7.85 -15.22
N PRO A 162 18.18 7.58 -16.24
CA PRO A 162 18.59 8.59 -17.23
C PRO A 162 17.43 9.25 -18.00
N ASP A 163 16.24 8.65 -17.94
CA ASP A 163 15.01 9.05 -18.60
C ASP A 163 14.03 9.80 -17.68
N TRP A 164 14.47 10.25 -16.50
CA TRP A 164 13.61 10.90 -15.51
C TRP A 164 12.79 12.05 -16.08
N GLN A 165 13.34 12.84 -17.01
CA GLN A 165 12.65 13.96 -17.64
C GLN A 165 11.36 13.51 -18.35
N ASN A 166 11.36 12.30 -18.91
CA ASN A 166 10.23 11.71 -19.63
C ASN A 166 9.16 11.14 -18.68
N ARG A 167 9.36 11.23 -17.37
CA ARG A 167 8.50 10.67 -16.31
C ARG A 167 7.93 11.75 -15.39
N THR A 168 8.21 13.02 -15.70
CA THR A 168 7.91 14.13 -14.80
C THR A 168 6.44 14.52 -14.78
N VAL A 169 5.98 14.87 -13.58
CA VAL A 169 4.73 15.59 -13.32
C VAL A 169 5.07 17.00 -12.87
N LYS A 170 4.34 17.98 -13.41
CA LYS A 170 4.54 19.42 -13.19
C LYS A 170 3.30 20.08 -12.60
N ILE A 171 3.53 21.25 -12.01
CA ILE A 171 2.47 22.20 -11.65
C ILE A 171 2.41 23.32 -12.68
N SER A 172 1.23 23.91 -12.88
CA SER A 172 1.08 25.06 -13.80
C SER A 172 1.52 26.37 -13.13
N ASP A 173 1.20 26.54 -11.85
CA ASP A 173 1.67 27.67 -11.06
C ASP A 173 1.62 27.40 -9.56
N TRP A 174 2.05 28.37 -8.75
CA TRP A 174 1.89 28.37 -7.29
C TRP A 174 1.77 29.80 -6.76
N SER A 175 1.21 29.98 -5.56
CA SER A 175 1.13 31.30 -4.91
C SER A 175 1.00 31.19 -3.40
N TYR A 176 1.56 32.17 -2.68
CA TYR A 176 1.33 32.32 -1.25
C TYR A 176 -0.12 32.64 -0.94
N ILE A 177 -0.60 32.10 0.19
CA ILE A 177 -1.92 32.39 0.72
C ILE A 177 -1.74 33.37 1.88
N PRO A 178 -2.61 34.40 2.01
CA PRO A 178 -2.65 35.22 3.21
C PRO A 178 -2.82 34.37 4.47
N ALA A 179 -2.29 34.83 5.60
CA ALA A 179 -2.46 34.18 6.90
C ALA A 179 -3.89 34.39 7.47
N ASP A 180 -4.89 33.94 6.69
CA ASP A 180 -6.31 34.05 6.96
C ASP A 180 -6.96 32.66 6.81
N PRO A 181 -7.63 32.13 7.85
CA PRO A 181 -8.24 30.80 7.80
C PRO A 181 -9.23 30.62 6.65
N VAL A 182 -9.98 31.65 6.25
CA VAL A 182 -10.94 31.54 5.13
C VAL A 182 -10.19 31.40 3.81
N ALA A 183 -9.13 32.19 3.58
CA ALA A 183 -8.28 32.06 2.41
C ALA A 183 -7.61 30.68 2.32
N ILE A 184 -7.11 30.14 3.44
CA ILE A 184 -6.50 28.79 3.50
C ILE A 184 -7.53 27.72 3.18
N LYS A 185 -8.73 27.77 3.78
CA LYS A 185 -9.82 26.82 3.49
C LYS A 185 -10.27 26.88 2.04
N THR A 186 -10.33 28.09 1.48
CA THR A 186 -10.68 28.31 0.07
C THR A 186 -9.66 27.68 -0.86
N ALA A 187 -8.37 27.95 -0.64
CA ALA A 187 -7.29 27.35 -1.40
C ALA A 187 -7.29 25.82 -1.25
N LEU A 188 -7.52 25.32 -0.03
CA LEU A 188 -7.56 23.89 0.23
C LEU A 188 -8.63 23.15 -0.60
N ILE A 189 -9.81 23.75 -0.73
CA ILE A 189 -10.94 23.18 -1.48
C ILE A 189 -10.74 23.32 -2.98
N ASN A 190 -10.27 24.48 -3.44
CA ASN A 190 -10.20 24.80 -4.88
C ASN A 190 -8.93 24.27 -5.55
N ASN A 191 -7.84 24.11 -4.79
CA ASN A 191 -6.51 23.84 -5.35
C ASN A 191 -5.92 22.51 -4.88
N GLY A 192 -6.30 21.98 -3.72
CA GLY A 192 -5.69 20.78 -3.13
C GLY A 192 -5.03 21.05 -1.78
N PRO A 193 -4.33 20.06 -1.19
CA PRO A 193 -3.63 20.22 0.08
C PRO A 193 -2.69 21.43 0.08
N VAL A 194 -2.57 22.08 1.25
CA VAL A 194 -1.80 23.31 1.43
C VAL A 194 -0.53 22.98 2.24
N PRO A 195 0.66 22.96 1.62
CA PRO A 195 1.92 22.94 2.35
C PRO A 195 2.04 24.16 3.24
N SER A 196 2.34 23.95 4.52
CA SER A 196 2.42 25.00 5.52
C SER A 196 3.59 24.80 6.46
N TYR A 197 4.22 25.93 6.79
CA TYR A 197 5.17 26.05 7.87
C TYR A 197 4.56 25.64 9.22
N PHE A 198 5.39 25.08 10.10
CA PHE A 198 5.06 24.75 11.48
C PHE A 198 6.30 24.83 12.36
N LEU A 199 6.17 25.43 13.54
CA LEU A 199 7.23 25.50 14.53
C LEU A 199 7.16 24.31 15.49
N VAL A 200 8.16 23.43 15.44
CA VAL A 200 8.20 22.24 16.28
C VAL A 200 8.68 22.61 17.67
N TYR A 201 7.85 22.37 18.67
CA TYR A 201 8.21 22.47 20.09
C TYR A 201 8.57 21.10 20.67
N GLN A 202 9.21 21.11 21.84
CA GLN A 202 9.57 19.89 22.56
C GLN A 202 8.38 18.95 22.79
N ASP A 203 7.25 19.50 23.23
CA ASP A 203 6.05 18.74 23.56
C ASP A 203 5.39 18.07 22.36
N PHE A 204 5.49 18.67 21.16
CA PHE A 204 5.06 18.05 19.91
C PHE A 204 5.71 16.68 19.68
N LEU A 205 7.01 16.53 20.00
CA LEU A 205 7.73 15.27 19.84
C LEU A 205 7.17 14.13 20.71
N TYR A 206 6.46 14.46 21.80
CA TYR A 206 5.91 13.51 22.76
C TYR A 206 4.40 13.34 22.68
N GLN A 207 3.70 14.15 21.88
CA GLN A 207 2.27 14.00 21.70
C GLN A 207 1.96 12.68 21.00
N LYS A 208 0.92 11.99 21.48
CA LYS A 208 0.50 10.68 20.94
C LYS A 208 -0.86 10.68 20.27
N THR A 209 -1.78 11.55 20.66
CA THR A 209 -3.15 11.58 20.13
C THR A 209 -3.77 12.97 20.31
N GLY A 210 -4.94 13.18 19.72
CA GLY A 210 -5.78 14.36 19.91
C GLY A 210 -5.34 15.57 19.11
N ILE A 211 -5.94 16.72 19.42
CA ILE A 211 -5.64 17.99 18.77
C ILE A 211 -4.46 18.63 19.49
N TYR A 212 -3.38 18.87 18.74
CA TYR A 212 -2.19 19.53 19.25
C TYR A 212 -2.46 21.00 19.54
N GLN A 213 -2.00 21.41 20.72
CA GLN A 213 -1.86 22.79 21.16
C GLN A 213 -0.59 22.84 22.00
N HIS A 214 0.27 23.82 21.77
CA HIS A 214 1.51 23.92 22.54
C HIS A 214 1.21 24.23 24.01
N ARG A 215 1.90 23.53 24.91
CA ARG A 215 1.75 23.67 26.37
C ARG A 215 3.06 23.91 27.08
N TRP A 216 4.16 23.32 26.61
CA TRP A 216 5.44 23.42 27.29
C TRP A 216 6.65 23.16 26.40
N GLY A 217 7.79 23.67 26.85
CA GLY A 217 9.09 23.38 26.27
C GLY A 217 9.50 24.34 25.16
N LYS A 218 10.78 24.29 24.79
CA LYS A 218 11.38 25.22 23.82
C LYS A 218 11.20 24.75 22.38
N VAL A 219 11.30 25.70 21.47
CA VAL A 219 11.42 25.45 20.03
C VAL A 219 12.58 24.49 19.75
N ARG A 220 12.32 23.51 18.89
CA ARG A 220 13.27 22.49 18.43
C ARG A 220 13.68 22.66 16.99
N GLY A 221 12.81 23.20 16.15
CA GLY A 221 13.09 23.46 14.75
C GLY A 221 11.87 23.99 14.02
N ALA A 222 12.09 24.31 12.74
CA ALA A 222 11.02 24.53 11.78
C ALA A 222 10.70 23.22 11.05
N HIS A 223 9.49 23.13 10.52
CA HIS A 223 9.00 21.98 9.78
C HIS A 223 7.97 22.43 8.74
N TYR A 224 7.79 21.65 7.69
CA TYR A 224 6.71 21.82 6.71
C TYR A 224 5.85 20.56 6.68
N MET A 225 4.53 20.75 6.66
CA MET A 225 3.55 19.66 6.54
C MET A 225 2.42 20.07 5.60
N ALA A 226 1.68 19.10 5.08
CA ALA A 226 0.53 19.38 4.21
C ALA A 226 -0.77 19.41 5.03
N ILE A 227 -1.45 20.56 5.05
CA ILE A 227 -2.83 20.66 5.51
C ILE A 227 -3.70 19.98 4.46
N VAL A 228 -4.41 18.92 4.82
CA VAL A 228 -5.28 18.14 3.92
C VAL A 228 -6.77 18.31 4.23
N GLY A 229 -7.09 18.99 5.33
CA GLY A 229 -8.46 19.13 5.81
C GLY A 229 -8.54 20.03 7.02
N TYR A 230 -9.76 20.25 7.50
CA TYR A 230 -10.05 21.02 8.70
C TYR A 230 -11.42 20.67 9.28
N ASN A 231 -11.62 21.06 10.52
CA ASN A 231 -12.91 21.04 11.18
C ASN A 231 -13.03 22.21 12.15
N ASP A 232 -14.07 23.02 11.98
CA ASP A 232 -14.33 24.23 12.78
C ASP A 232 -14.82 23.94 14.20
N ASP A 233 -15.34 22.75 14.46
CA ASP A 233 -15.73 22.31 15.80
C ASP A 233 -15.01 21.00 16.16
N PRO A 234 -13.99 21.04 17.05
CA PRO A 234 -13.58 22.15 17.94
C PRO A 234 -12.52 23.14 17.38
N GLY A 235 -12.23 23.16 16.07
CA GLY A 235 -11.35 24.16 15.45
C GLY A 235 -9.90 23.70 15.27
N TYR A 236 -9.65 22.89 14.24
CA TYR A 236 -8.32 22.35 13.94
C TYR A 236 -8.10 22.06 12.44
N TRP A 237 -6.83 22.03 12.06
CA TRP A 237 -6.33 21.53 10.77
C TRP A 237 -6.06 20.03 10.86
N ILE A 238 -6.41 19.29 9.82
CA ILE A 238 -6.01 17.89 9.59
C ILE A 238 -4.75 17.92 8.73
N VAL A 239 -3.67 17.35 9.23
CA VAL A 239 -2.33 17.54 8.66
C VAL A 239 -1.66 16.20 8.39
N LYS A 240 -1.12 16.05 7.18
CA LYS A 240 -0.27 14.93 6.78
C LYS A 240 1.17 15.23 7.19
N ASN A 241 1.71 14.45 8.13
CA ASN A 241 3.10 14.55 8.55
C ASN A 241 3.99 13.54 7.78
N SER A 242 5.30 13.73 7.86
CA SER A 242 6.34 12.97 7.15
C SER A 242 7.29 12.24 8.11
N TRP A 243 6.84 11.87 9.31
CA TRP A 243 7.65 11.17 10.34
C TRP A 243 7.29 9.69 10.49
N GLY A 244 6.63 9.12 9.47
CA GLY A 244 6.24 7.72 9.44
C GLY A 244 5.01 7.37 10.28
N VAL A 245 4.49 6.17 10.05
CA VAL A 245 3.24 5.66 10.64
C VAL A 245 3.31 5.40 12.15
N ASN A 246 4.49 5.49 12.76
CA ASN A 246 4.64 5.27 14.22
C ASN A 246 4.41 6.55 15.03
N TYR A 247 4.26 7.69 14.38
CA TYR A 247 4.01 8.97 15.03
C TYR A 247 2.50 9.25 15.10
N GLN A 248 1.99 9.59 16.28
CA GLN A 248 0.58 9.91 16.55
C GLN A 248 -0.44 8.92 15.92
N ASP A 249 -1.46 9.42 15.21
CA ASP A 249 -2.50 8.64 14.56
C ASP A 249 -2.02 8.13 13.19
N LYS A 250 -1.12 7.15 13.24
CA LYS A 250 -0.52 6.55 12.04
C LYS A 250 0.17 7.56 11.11
N GLY A 251 0.70 8.64 11.66
CA GLY A 251 1.34 9.75 10.94
C GLY A 251 0.47 10.98 10.72
N TRP A 252 -0.84 10.88 10.96
CA TRP A 252 -1.75 12.02 10.89
C TRP A 252 -1.70 12.84 12.18
N VAL A 253 -1.82 14.15 12.02
CA VAL A 253 -1.79 15.10 13.14
C VAL A 253 -2.95 16.09 12.99
N ASN A 254 -3.66 16.31 14.09
CA ASN A 254 -4.63 17.41 14.16
C ASN A 254 -3.99 18.57 14.91
N ILE A 255 -4.00 19.78 14.35
CA ILE A 255 -3.35 20.96 14.95
C ILE A 255 -4.38 22.06 15.11
N LYS A 256 -4.55 22.57 16.33
CA LYS A 256 -5.53 23.63 16.62
C LYS A 256 -5.21 24.89 15.80
N TYR A 257 -6.23 25.61 15.38
CA TYR A 257 -6.05 26.88 14.66
C TYR A 257 -5.22 27.89 15.49
N GLY A 258 -4.35 28.63 14.80
CA GLY A 258 -3.50 29.66 15.40
C GLY A 258 -2.29 29.14 16.18
N GLU A 259 -2.09 27.82 16.28
CA GLU A 259 -0.98 27.25 17.03
C GLU A 259 0.29 27.11 16.19
N CYS A 260 1.44 27.39 16.81
CA CYS A 260 2.77 27.05 16.28
C CYS A 260 3.07 27.52 14.85
N GLY A 261 2.45 28.61 14.41
CA GLY A 261 2.69 29.19 13.08
C GLY A 261 2.11 28.41 11.91
N ILE A 262 1.28 27.37 12.14
CA ILE A 262 0.59 26.73 11.02
C ILE A 262 -0.42 27.69 10.39
N GLY A 263 -0.41 27.78 9.05
CA GLY A 263 -1.19 28.75 8.30
C GLY A 263 -0.59 30.16 8.25
N THR A 264 0.65 30.40 8.71
CA THR A 264 1.28 31.73 8.58
C THR A 264 2.17 31.88 7.36
N ILE A 265 2.86 30.80 6.97
CA ILE A 265 3.64 30.74 5.72
C ILE A 265 3.19 29.47 5.00
N ASN A 266 2.36 29.67 3.99
CA ASN A 266 1.71 28.58 3.27
C ASN A 266 1.36 29.03 1.85
N PHE A 267 1.22 28.07 0.96
CA PHE A 267 0.98 28.33 -0.46
C PHE A 267 0.14 27.20 -1.05
N TYR A 268 -0.55 27.50 -2.15
CA TYR A 268 -1.22 26.48 -2.96
C TYR A 268 -0.48 26.25 -4.27
N LEU A 269 -0.70 25.06 -4.83
CA LEU A 269 -0.27 24.68 -6.16
C LEU A 269 -1.46 24.80 -7.11
N THR A 270 -1.20 25.14 -8.37
CA THR A 270 -2.23 25.29 -9.41
C THR A 270 -2.01 24.27 -10.49
N GLY A 271 -2.98 23.36 -10.66
CA GLY A 271 -2.97 22.36 -11.72
C GLY A 271 -1.85 21.32 -11.59
N VAL A 272 -2.09 20.13 -12.12
CA VAL A 272 -1.08 19.09 -12.29
C VAL A 272 -1.20 18.50 -13.69
N TYR A 273 -0.06 18.31 -14.37
CA TYR A 273 0.00 17.77 -15.73
C TYR A 273 1.37 17.13 -15.98
N GLY A 274 1.50 16.40 -17.09
CA GLY A 274 2.71 15.63 -17.42
C GLY A 274 2.41 14.14 -17.46
N LYS A 275 3.43 13.31 -17.21
CA LYS A 275 3.30 11.85 -17.27
C LYS A 275 3.02 11.29 -15.88
N PHE A 276 1.75 11.07 -15.56
CA PHE A 276 1.39 10.39 -14.32
C PHE A 276 1.91 8.93 -14.33
N PRO A 277 2.25 8.35 -13.16
CA PRO A 277 2.67 6.95 -13.06
C PRO A 277 1.48 5.97 -13.20
N LEU A 278 0.73 6.12 -14.28
CA LEU A 278 -0.53 5.46 -14.59
C LEU A 278 -0.67 5.30 -16.11
N LEU A 279 -0.96 4.08 -16.56
CA LEU A 279 -1.31 3.77 -17.94
C LEU A 279 -2.69 3.12 -18.00
N TYR A 280 -3.42 3.36 -19.08
CA TYR A 280 -4.76 2.81 -19.32
C TYR A 280 -4.73 1.71 -20.39
N VAL A 281 -5.58 0.72 -20.22
CA VAL A 281 -5.83 -0.38 -21.17
C VAL A 281 -7.33 -0.49 -21.43
N ASP A 282 -7.72 -0.67 -22.69
CA ASP A 282 -9.11 -0.73 -23.16
C ASP A 282 -9.17 -1.60 -24.43
N ASP A 283 -9.81 -2.76 -24.37
CA ASP A 283 -9.94 -3.67 -25.52
C ASP A 283 -10.83 -3.08 -26.62
N ASP A 284 -11.63 -2.05 -26.30
CA ASP A 284 -12.43 -1.29 -27.27
C ASP A 284 -11.58 -0.32 -28.12
N ASN A 285 -10.35 0.02 -27.73
CA ASN A 285 -9.49 0.95 -28.49
C ASN A 285 -8.76 0.27 -29.66
N VAL A 286 -9.51 -0.32 -30.59
CA VAL A 286 -8.96 -1.11 -31.70
C VAL A 286 -8.26 -0.28 -32.80
N ALA A 287 -8.51 1.03 -32.87
CA ALA A 287 -7.99 1.90 -33.93
C ALA A 287 -6.73 2.69 -33.53
N GLY A 288 -6.46 2.76 -32.22
CA GLY A 288 -5.42 3.62 -31.68
C GLY A 288 -5.72 5.12 -31.86
N PRO A 289 -4.73 6.00 -31.58
CA PRO A 289 -3.38 5.67 -31.13
C PRO A 289 -3.36 4.97 -29.75
N TRP A 290 -2.23 4.30 -29.46
CA TRP A 290 -2.01 3.56 -28.22
C TRP A 290 -0.83 4.17 -27.47
N ASN A 291 -1.09 5.21 -26.68
CA ASN A 291 -0.04 5.88 -25.89
C ASN A 291 -0.24 5.72 -24.37
N GLY A 292 -1.26 4.97 -23.96
CA GLY A 292 -1.55 4.64 -22.57
C GLY A 292 -2.19 5.75 -21.76
N THR A 293 -2.58 6.87 -22.39
CA THR A 293 -3.39 7.90 -21.73
C THR A 293 -4.85 7.46 -21.62
N ALA A 294 -5.65 8.15 -20.82
CA ALA A 294 -7.07 7.86 -20.69
C ALA A 294 -7.85 8.03 -22.02
N GLU A 295 -7.41 8.97 -22.88
CA GLU A 295 -8.00 9.23 -24.20
C GLU A 295 -7.54 8.19 -25.24
N TYR A 296 -6.31 7.71 -25.13
CA TYR A 296 -5.67 6.80 -26.08
C TYR A 296 -5.03 5.60 -25.35
N PRO A 297 -5.85 4.76 -24.68
CA PRO A 297 -5.38 3.62 -23.89
C PRO A 297 -4.69 2.58 -24.78
N TYR A 298 -3.85 1.72 -24.20
CA TYR A 298 -3.34 0.56 -24.92
C TYR A 298 -4.48 -0.45 -25.20
N LEU A 299 -4.37 -1.17 -26.31
CA LEU A 299 -5.33 -2.24 -26.63
C LEU A 299 -5.12 -3.48 -25.75
N SER A 300 -3.85 -3.84 -25.50
CA SER A 300 -3.48 -5.04 -24.73
C SER A 300 -2.86 -4.70 -23.37
N ILE A 301 -3.03 -5.60 -22.41
CA ILE A 301 -2.42 -5.48 -21.08
C ILE A 301 -0.89 -5.61 -21.20
N GLN A 302 -0.42 -6.56 -22.02
CA GLN A 302 1.01 -6.78 -22.21
C GLN A 302 1.71 -5.54 -22.80
N ASP A 303 1.10 -4.82 -23.74
CA ASP A 303 1.70 -3.61 -24.31
C ASP A 303 1.84 -2.49 -23.26
N ALA A 304 0.85 -2.33 -22.38
CA ALA A 304 0.95 -1.36 -21.30
C ALA A 304 2.08 -1.71 -20.33
N ILE A 305 2.24 -2.99 -19.97
CA ILE A 305 3.36 -3.46 -19.14
C ILE A 305 4.70 -3.20 -19.84
N ASN A 306 4.78 -3.46 -21.15
CA ASN A 306 6.00 -3.24 -21.94
C ASN A 306 6.43 -1.77 -21.94
N HIS A 307 5.50 -0.83 -21.88
CA HIS A 307 5.75 0.62 -21.86
C HIS A 307 5.77 1.25 -20.46
N ALA A 308 5.37 0.52 -19.43
CA ALA A 308 5.41 0.99 -18.05
C ALA A 308 6.83 1.07 -17.50
N PHE A 309 6.99 1.85 -16.43
CA PHE A 309 8.17 1.79 -15.56
C PHE A 309 7.81 1.11 -14.23
N ASN A 310 8.82 0.70 -13.46
CA ASN A 310 8.59 0.23 -12.09
C ASN A 310 7.85 1.31 -11.28
N GLY A 311 6.97 0.88 -10.38
CA GLY A 311 6.09 1.74 -9.59
C GLY A 311 4.78 2.13 -10.28
N PHE A 312 4.64 1.92 -11.59
CA PHE A 312 3.45 2.36 -12.33
C PHE A 312 2.21 1.52 -12.00
N THR A 313 1.05 2.15 -12.14
CA THR A 313 -0.23 1.46 -12.19
C THR A 313 -0.66 1.24 -13.65
N ILE A 314 -1.10 0.03 -13.97
CA ILE A 314 -1.83 -0.31 -15.19
C ILE A 314 -3.31 -0.43 -14.81
N TYR A 315 -4.13 0.50 -15.29
CA TYR A 315 -5.57 0.51 -15.09
C TYR A 315 -6.27 -0.09 -16.31
N VAL A 316 -6.92 -1.23 -16.12
CA VAL A 316 -7.56 -2.01 -17.18
C VAL A 316 -9.06 -1.81 -17.10
N LYS A 317 -9.66 -1.32 -18.19
CA LYS A 317 -11.10 -1.09 -18.25
C LYS A 317 -11.89 -2.40 -18.34
N ASN A 318 -13.21 -2.31 -18.26
CA ASN A 318 -14.08 -3.46 -18.50
C ASN A 318 -13.87 -4.00 -19.92
N GLY A 319 -13.81 -5.32 -20.04
CA GLY A 319 -13.40 -5.98 -21.28
C GLY A 319 -12.92 -7.41 -21.02
N THR A 320 -12.79 -8.18 -22.10
CA THR A 320 -12.21 -9.54 -22.05
C THR A 320 -10.92 -9.57 -22.84
N TYR A 321 -9.81 -9.59 -22.11
CA TYR A 321 -8.46 -9.59 -22.62
C TYR A 321 -7.98 -11.04 -22.79
N ASN A 322 -8.00 -11.51 -24.04
CA ASN A 322 -7.53 -12.85 -24.41
C ASN A 322 -5.99 -12.83 -24.54
N GLU A 323 -5.29 -12.96 -23.40
CA GLU A 323 -3.85 -12.73 -23.30
C GLU A 323 -3.20 -13.68 -22.29
N HIS A 324 -1.91 -13.95 -22.52
CA HIS A 324 -1.01 -14.56 -21.53
C HIS A 324 -0.07 -13.48 -21.00
N VAL A 325 -0.42 -12.88 -19.86
CA VAL A 325 0.23 -11.67 -19.35
C VAL A 325 1.49 -12.03 -18.56
N VAL A 326 2.63 -11.45 -18.93
CA VAL A 326 3.90 -11.57 -18.21
C VAL A 326 4.26 -10.25 -17.55
N ILE A 327 4.19 -10.22 -16.22
CA ILE A 327 4.58 -9.09 -15.39
C ILE A 327 6.05 -9.24 -15.02
N ASN A 328 6.90 -8.45 -15.69
CA ASN A 328 8.35 -8.40 -15.50
C ASN A 328 8.86 -7.05 -14.94
N LYS A 329 7.93 -6.18 -14.52
CA LYS A 329 8.19 -4.91 -13.85
C LYS A 329 7.35 -4.82 -12.58
N THR A 330 7.89 -4.18 -11.55
CA THR A 330 7.17 -3.96 -10.29
C THR A 330 6.06 -2.96 -10.55
N ILE A 331 4.83 -3.44 -10.76
CA ILE A 331 3.67 -2.62 -11.13
C ILE A 331 2.44 -3.00 -10.31
N THR A 332 1.45 -2.12 -10.31
CA THR A 332 0.08 -2.43 -9.86
C THR A 332 -0.80 -2.68 -11.08
N LEU A 333 -1.31 -3.89 -11.24
CA LEU A 333 -2.33 -4.22 -12.23
C LEU A 333 -3.71 -4.13 -11.58
N ARG A 334 -4.54 -3.20 -12.03
CA ARG A 334 -5.85 -2.92 -11.46
C ARG A 334 -6.92 -2.94 -12.54
N GLY A 335 -7.88 -3.85 -12.41
CA GLY A 335 -9.11 -3.80 -13.19
C GLY A 335 -10.09 -2.76 -12.65
N GLU A 336 -10.90 -2.23 -13.56
CA GLU A 336 -12.00 -1.31 -13.26
C GLU A 336 -13.05 -2.00 -12.37
N ASN A 337 -13.42 -3.24 -12.71
CA ASN A 337 -14.38 -4.02 -11.93
C ASN A 337 -14.12 -5.51 -12.10
N LYS A 338 -13.98 -6.22 -10.97
CA LYS A 338 -13.63 -7.64 -10.97
C LYS A 338 -14.60 -8.53 -11.73
N ASN A 339 -15.87 -8.14 -11.88
CA ASN A 339 -16.87 -8.96 -12.56
C ASN A 339 -16.89 -8.76 -14.09
N THR A 340 -16.21 -7.73 -14.60
CA THR A 340 -16.32 -7.29 -16.01
C THR A 340 -14.98 -6.97 -16.65
N THR A 341 -13.90 -6.83 -15.89
CA THR A 341 -12.51 -6.79 -16.40
C THR A 341 -11.93 -8.20 -16.28
N ILE A 342 -11.77 -8.91 -17.40
CA ILE A 342 -11.44 -10.34 -17.44
C ILE A 342 -10.13 -10.53 -18.22
N ILE A 343 -9.17 -11.25 -17.63
CA ILE A 343 -8.02 -11.81 -18.35
C ILE A 343 -8.33 -13.29 -18.59
N ASP A 344 -8.43 -13.68 -19.86
CA ASP A 344 -8.78 -15.02 -20.30
C ASP A 344 -7.58 -15.69 -20.98
N GLY A 345 -7.12 -16.82 -20.44
CA GLY A 345 -5.99 -17.57 -20.99
C GLY A 345 -6.33 -18.53 -22.12
N GLY A 346 -7.60 -18.64 -22.53
CA GLY A 346 -8.03 -19.46 -23.67
C GLY A 346 -7.72 -20.96 -23.57
N GLY A 347 -7.37 -21.48 -22.39
CA GLY A 347 -7.09 -22.90 -22.16
C GLY A 347 -5.70 -23.38 -22.60
N LEU A 348 -4.72 -22.49 -22.80
CA LEU A 348 -3.43 -22.85 -23.41
C LEU A 348 -2.24 -22.92 -22.46
N ASP A 349 -2.07 -21.92 -21.59
CA ASP A 349 -0.92 -21.77 -20.68
C ASP A 349 -1.33 -20.99 -19.42
N ASP A 350 -0.37 -20.54 -18.62
CA ASP A 350 -0.63 -19.61 -17.51
C ASP A 350 -1.31 -18.33 -18.00
N VAL A 351 -2.29 -17.84 -17.24
CA VAL A 351 -3.00 -16.60 -17.61
C VAL A 351 -2.16 -15.38 -17.23
N VAL A 352 -1.66 -15.33 -15.99
CA VAL A 352 -0.79 -14.27 -15.47
C VAL A 352 0.46 -14.85 -14.83
N THR A 353 1.63 -14.49 -15.37
CA THR A 353 2.94 -14.87 -14.84
C THR A 353 3.66 -13.68 -14.24
N VAL A 354 4.02 -13.77 -12.95
CA VAL A 354 4.73 -12.74 -12.19
C VAL A 354 6.20 -13.14 -11.99
N SER A 355 7.12 -12.45 -12.66
CA SER A 355 8.55 -12.79 -12.64
C SER A 355 9.42 -11.87 -11.77
N VAL A 356 8.84 -10.81 -11.19
CA VAL A 356 9.53 -9.83 -10.35
C VAL A 356 8.81 -9.62 -9.02
N PRO A 357 9.48 -9.11 -7.97
CA PRO A 357 8.84 -8.85 -6.69
C PRO A 357 7.94 -7.61 -6.70
N ASP A 358 7.17 -7.46 -5.63
CA ASP A 358 6.40 -6.25 -5.25
C ASP A 358 5.26 -5.88 -6.22
N VAL A 359 4.77 -6.87 -6.98
CA VAL A 359 3.60 -6.70 -7.87
C VAL A 359 2.31 -6.71 -7.05
N LYS A 360 1.34 -5.91 -7.48
CA LYS A 360 -0.03 -5.91 -6.93
C LYS A 360 -1.03 -6.20 -8.04
N ILE A 361 -1.99 -7.09 -7.79
CA ILE A 361 -3.06 -7.44 -8.73
C ILE A 361 -4.40 -7.27 -8.01
N SER A 362 -5.33 -6.52 -8.60
CA SER A 362 -6.64 -6.29 -7.98
C SER A 362 -7.75 -5.97 -8.97
N GLY A 363 -9.00 -6.19 -8.56
CA GLY A 363 -10.18 -5.64 -9.25
C GLY A 363 -10.47 -6.23 -10.63
N LEU A 364 -10.00 -7.45 -10.91
CA LEU A 364 -10.19 -8.15 -12.19
C LEU A 364 -10.54 -9.63 -11.96
N THR A 365 -10.92 -10.31 -13.04
CA THR A 365 -11.07 -11.77 -13.13
C THR A 365 -9.89 -12.37 -13.88
N VAL A 366 -9.43 -13.54 -13.44
CA VAL A 366 -8.44 -14.37 -14.15
C VAL A 366 -9.04 -15.77 -14.36
N GLN A 367 -9.12 -16.21 -15.62
CA GLN A 367 -9.77 -17.47 -15.97
C GLN A 367 -9.14 -18.23 -17.13
N ASN A 368 -9.51 -19.50 -17.26
CA ASN A 368 -9.20 -20.38 -18.39
C ASN A 368 -7.71 -20.58 -18.64
N SER A 369 -6.93 -20.92 -17.61
CA SER A 369 -5.55 -21.39 -17.81
C SER A 369 -5.49 -22.68 -18.63
N GLY A 370 -4.29 -23.03 -19.09
CA GLY A 370 -3.99 -24.36 -19.62
C GLY A 370 -4.24 -25.48 -18.61
N THR A 371 -4.26 -26.72 -19.10
CA THR A 371 -4.53 -27.95 -18.31
C THR A 371 -3.28 -28.78 -18.03
N LEU A 372 -2.08 -28.32 -18.41
CA LEU A 372 -0.86 -29.04 -18.08
C LEU A 372 -0.56 -28.89 -16.59
N LEU A 373 0.17 -29.87 -16.04
CA LEU A 373 0.57 -29.84 -14.65
C LEU A 373 1.26 -28.51 -14.31
N TYR A 374 0.76 -27.86 -13.26
CA TYR A 374 1.21 -26.55 -12.78
C TYR A 374 0.84 -25.34 -13.65
N ASN A 375 0.01 -25.48 -14.69
CA ASN A 375 -0.62 -24.29 -15.27
C ASN A 375 -1.48 -23.59 -14.22
N ALA A 376 -1.52 -22.27 -14.27
CA ALA A 376 -2.24 -21.49 -13.29
C ALA A 376 -2.91 -20.24 -13.84
N GLY A 377 -3.96 -19.80 -13.16
CA GLY A 377 -4.51 -18.46 -13.34
C GLY A 377 -3.44 -17.42 -13.02
N ILE A 378 -2.88 -17.46 -11.81
CA ILE A 378 -1.79 -16.56 -11.41
C ILE A 378 -0.60 -17.38 -10.90
N LYS A 379 0.56 -17.24 -11.53
CA LYS A 379 1.80 -17.94 -11.18
C LYS A 379 2.92 -16.98 -10.79
N THR A 380 3.65 -17.29 -9.70
CA THR A 380 4.89 -16.59 -9.36
C THR A 380 6.13 -17.37 -9.78
N LEU A 381 7.12 -16.66 -10.31
CA LEU A 381 8.46 -17.18 -10.62
C LEU A 381 9.57 -16.48 -9.81
N SER A 382 9.24 -15.43 -9.04
CA SER A 382 10.20 -14.64 -8.26
C SER A 382 10.50 -15.27 -6.88
N LEU A 383 11.79 -15.31 -6.50
CA LEU A 383 12.28 -15.88 -5.24
C LEU A 383 11.79 -15.16 -3.97
N ASN A 384 11.47 -13.87 -4.09
CA ASN A 384 11.00 -13.01 -2.99
C ASN A 384 9.78 -12.21 -3.48
N SER A 385 8.79 -12.90 -4.03
CA SER A 385 7.70 -12.30 -4.81
C SER A 385 7.00 -11.11 -4.15
N ASN A 386 6.76 -11.12 -2.84
CA ASN A 386 5.99 -10.09 -2.12
C ASN A 386 4.71 -9.67 -2.87
N LEU A 387 4.06 -10.64 -3.53
CA LEU A 387 2.93 -10.42 -4.40
C LEU A 387 1.70 -10.12 -3.54
N THR A 388 0.96 -9.07 -3.89
CA THR A 388 -0.37 -8.82 -3.31
C THR A 388 -1.45 -9.12 -4.34
N ILE A 389 -2.37 -10.03 -4.03
CA ILE A 389 -3.58 -10.26 -4.82
C ILE A 389 -4.78 -9.93 -3.93
N GLU A 390 -5.61 -8.99 -4.39
CA GLU A 390 -6.76 -8.56 -3.61
C GLU A 390 -8.01 -8.23 -4.42
N ASN A 391 -9.17 -8.60 -3.89
CA ASN A 391 -10.46 -8.32 -4.53
C ASN A 391 -10.50 -8.81 -5.99
N THR A 392 -9.91 -9.98 -6.24
CA THR A 392 -9.82 -10.62 -7.55
C THR A 392 -10.71 -11.87 -7.57
N ILE A 393 -11.27 -12.18 -8.72
CA ILE A 393 -11.98 -13.43 -9.00
C ILE A 393 -11.04 -14.35 -9.79
N ILE A 394 -10.85 -15.59 -9.35
CA ILE A 394 -9.96 -16.58 -9.99
C ILE A 394 -10.71 -17.91 -10.14
N HIS A 395 -11.03 -18.29 -11.38
CA HIS A 395 -11.78 -19.53 -11.63
C HIS A 395 -11.49 -20.19 -12.97
N ASP A 396 -11.91 -21.45 -13.11
CA ASP A 396 -11.73 -22.25 -14.31
C ASP A 396 -10.24 -22.36 -14.74
N ASN A 397 -9.36 -22.57 -13.76
CA ASN A 397 -7.92 -22.81 -13.98
C ASN A 397 -7.51 -24.19 -13.43
N GLU A 398 -6.40 -24.74 -13.94
CA GLU A 398 -5.79 -25.93 -13.35
C GLU A 398 -5.34 -25.64 -11.91
N ILE A 399 -4.57 -24.58 -11.70
CA ILE A 399 -4.33 -24.03 -10.36
C ILE A 399 -4.82 -22.59 -10.35
N GLY A 400 -5.72 -22.21 -9.44
CA GLY A 400 -6.16 -20.82 -9.35
C GLY A 400 -4.97 -19.89 -9.11
N ILE A 401 -4.25 -20.11 -8.01
CA ILE A 401 -3.04 -19.35 -7.68
C ILE A 401 -1.90 -20.32 -7.35
N PHE A 402 -0.81 -20.23 -8.11
CA PHE A 402 0.41 -20.99 -7.83
C PHE A 402 1.53 -20.07 -7.34
N LEU A 403 1.78 -20.11 -6.03
CA LEU A 403 2.93 -19.47 -5.40
C LEU A 403 4.11 -20.44 -5.40
N ASN A 404 4.99 -20.29 -6.39
CA ASN A 404 6.19 -21.10 -6.56
C ASN A 404 7.45 -20.28 -6.30
N TYR A 405 8.56 -20.98 -6.03
CA TYR A 405 9.94 -20.50 -5.97
C TYR A 405 10.38 -19.75 -4.69
N GLY A 406 10.76 -20.42 -3.59
CA GLY A 406 11.60 -19.74 -2.59
C GLY A 406 11.95 -20.46 -1.29
N TYR A 407 13.21 -20.87 -1.13
CA TYR A 407 13.76 -21.12 0.22
C TYR A 407 13.72 -19.86 1.11
N ALA A 408 13.62 -18.68 0.50
CA ALA A 408 13.56 -17.37 1.16
C ALA A 408 12.14 -16.99 1.61
N GLN A 409 12.01 -15.83 2.26
CA GLN A 409 10.72 -15.32 2.70
C GLN A 409 10.01 -14.61 1.53
N SER A 410 8.85 -15.13 1.12
CA SER A 410 8.12 -14.62 -0.04
C SER A 410 7.09 -13.54 0.32
N TRP A 411 6.60 -13.50 1.56
CA TRP A 411 5.72 -12.45 2.11
C TRP A 411 4.45 -12.14 1.29
N ASN A 412 3.94 -13.09 0.51
CA ASN A 412 2.77 -12.85 -0.33
C ASN A 412 1.52 -12.56 0.49
N ILE A 413 0.67 -11.66 -0.01
CA ILE A 413 -0.60 -11.27 0.61
C ILE A 413 -1.75 -11.62 -0.32
N LEU A 414 -2.61 -12.53 0.13
CA LEU A 414 -3.81 -12.96 -0.57
C LEU A 414 -5.00 -12.55 0.28
N ARG A 415 -5.78 -11.56 -0.15
CA ARG A 415 -6.92 -11.08 0.64
C ARG A 415 -8.19 -10.77 -0.15
N ASN A 416 -9.34 -11.12 0.42
CA ASN A 416 -10.66 -10.79 -0.14
C ASN A 416 -10.86 -11.29 -1.59
N ASN A 417 -10.19 -12.38 -1.98
CA ASN A 417 -10.34 -12.99 -3.30
C ASN A 417 -11.45 -14.04 -3.30
N SER A 418 -12.06 -14.27 -4.47
CA SER A 418 -12.99 -15.37 -4.73
C SER A 418 -12.32 -16.38 -5.66
N ILE A 419 -12.04 -17.58 -5.15
CA ILE A 419 -11.26 -18.61 -5.84
C ILE A 419 -12.13 -19.86 -5.95
N TYR A 420 -12.60 -20.20 -7.14
CA TYR A 420 -13.56 -21.30 -7.33
C TYR A 420 -13.44 -22.01 -8.67
N HIS A 421 -13.95 -23.24 -8.78
CA HIS A 421 -13.89 -24.05 -10.01
C HIS A 421 -12.48 -24.20 -10.59
N ASN A 422 -11.47 -24.35 -9.74
CA ASN A 422 -10.12 -24.72 -10.17
C ASN A 422 -9.85 -26.17 -9.78
N THR A 423 -8.87 -26.84 -10.38
CA THR A 423 -8.43 -28.16 -9.87
C THR A 423 -7.89 -27.98 -8.45
N LYS A 424 -6.99 -27.01 -8.25
CA LYS A 424 -6.56 -26.55 -6.91
C LYS A 424 -6.81 -25.05 -6.77
N GLY A 425 -7.39 -24.63 -5.64
CA GLY A 425 -7.66 -23.21 -5.40
C GLY A 425 -6.36 -22.40 -5.25
N LEU A 426 -5.62 -22.67 -4.19
CA LEU A 426 -4.30 -22.07 -3.92
C LEU A 426 -3.28 -23.19 -3.69
N TYR A 427 -2.20 -23.19 -4.48
CA TYR A 427 -1.05 -24.04 -4.25
C TYR A 427 0.19 -23.19 -3.93
N ALA A 428 0.79 -23.44 -2.77
CA ALA A 428 2.03 -22.80 -2.34
C ALA A 428 3.12 -23.86 -2.21
N HIS A 429 4.22 -23.69 -2.93
CA HIS A 429 5.36 -24.61 -2.94
C HIS A 429 6.65 -23.84 -2.65
N TRP A 430 7.24 -24.09 -1.47
CA TRP A 430 8.35 -23.29 -0.94
C TRP A 430 8.03 -21.79 -0.95
N ALA A 431 6.83 -21.39 -0.53
CA ALA A 431 6.47 -19.98 -0.41
C ALA A 431 6.26 -19.66 1.07
N ASN A 432 7.23 -18.98 1.68
CA ASN A 432 7.25 -18.77 3.12
C ASN A 432 6.66 -17.42 3.52
N SER A 433 6.12 -17.36 4.75
CA SER A 433 5.64 -16.13 5.39
C SER A 433 4.44 -15.47 4.68
N ASN A 434 3.62 -16.26 3.99
CA ASN A 434 2.43 -15.77 3.30
C ASN A 434 1.30 -15.41 4.28
N ARG A 435 0.51 -14.39 3.94
CA ARG A 435 -0.73 -14.01 4.63
C ARG A 435 -1.93 -14.29 3.73
N ILE A 436 -2.80 -15.20 4.15
CA ILE A 436 -4.00 -15.61 3.42
C ILE A 436 -5.21 -15.24 4.28
N ALA A 437 -5.92 -14.16 3.93
CA ALA A 437 -6.96 -13.61 4.81
C ALA A 437 -8.25 -13.16 4.11
N GLY A 438 -9.41 -13.55 4.63
CA GLY A 438 -10.70 -13.07 4.12
C GLY A 438 -11.07 -13.56 2.72
N ASN A 439 -10.44 -14.64 2.23
CA ASN A 439 -10.73 -15.19 0.92
C ASN A 439 -11.90 -16.19 0.99
N THR A 440 -12.64 -16.30 -0.11
CA THR A 440 -13.64 -17.35 -0.35
C THR A 440 -13.06 -18.34 -1.35
N ILE A 441 -12.72 -19.55 -0.89
CA ILE A 441 -12.05 -20.59 -1.67
C ILE A 441 -12.95 -21.83 -1.70
N VAL A 442 -13.71 -21.97 -2.78
CA VAL A 442 -14.85 -22.90 -2.82
C VAL A 442 -14.97 -23.67 -4.12
N MET A 443 -15.58 -24.86 -4.08
CA MET A 443 -15.90 -25.62 -5.31
C MET A 443 -14.67 -25.89 -6.20
N ASN A 444 -13.52 -26.18 -5.59
CA ASN A 444 -12.34 -26.65 -6.33
C ASN A 444 -12.33 -28.19 -6.32
N ASP A 445 -11.89 -28.80 -7.41
CA ASP A 445 -12.02 -30.25 -7.61
C ASP A 445 -11.18 -31.05 -6.60
N GLU A 446 -10.00 -30.54 -6.26
CA GLU A 446 -9.13 -31.09 -5.22
C GLU A 446 -9.08 -30.17 -3.99
N ASN A 447 -7.91 -29.60 -3.68
CA ASN A 447 -7.67 -28.89 -2.44
C ASN A 447 -8.05 -27.41 -2.57
N GLY A 448 -8.65 -26.85 -1.52
CA GLY A 448 -8.87 -25.41 -1.42
C GLY A 448 -7.54 -24.68 -1.26
N ILE A 449 -6.82 -24.97 -0.17
CA ILE A 449 -5.45 -24.48 0.07
C ILE A 449 -4.52 -25.67 0.24
N GLU A 450 -3.50 -25.77 -0.61
CA GLU A 450 -2.40 -26.73 -0.47
C GLU A 450 -1.09 -25.99 -0.26
N MET A 451 -0.37 -26.36 0.80
CA MET A 451 0.96 -25.82 1.12
C MET A 451 1.96 -26.97 1.24
N GLU A 452 2.99 -26.93 0.41
CA GLU A 452 4.09 -27.88 0.41
C GLU A 452 5.41 -27.16 0.70
N HIS A 453 6.18 -27.69 1.66
CA HIS A 453 7.45 -27.09 2.10
C HIS A 453 7.35 -25.60 2.50
N CYS A 454 6.21 -25.17 3.07
CA CYS A 454 5.96 -23.78 3.43
C CYS A 454 6.01 -23.53 4.94
N MET A 455 6.63 -22.43 5.34
CA MET A 455 6.77 -22.06 6.74
C MET A 455 6.21 -20.68 7.06
N ARG A 456 5.75 -20.51 8.31
CA ARG A 456 5.33 -19.22 8.89
C ARG A 456 4.18 -18.51 8.16
N ALA A 457 3.33 -19.25 7.46
CA ALA A 457 2.12 -18.68 6.88
C ALA A 457 1.08 -18.37 7.95
N ASN A 458 0.24 -17.35 7.68
CA ASN A 458 -0.88 -16.98 8.52
C ASN A 458 -2.19 -17.02 7.72
N ILE A 459 -3.07 -17.97 8.06
CA ILE A 459 -4.34 -18.23 7.37
C ILE A 459 -5.48 -17.81 8.29
N THR A 460 -6.21 -16.74 7.95
CA THR A 460 -7.21 -16.12 8.84
C THR A 460 -8.50 -15.66 8.20
N GLY A 461 -9.64 -16.01 8.79
CA GLY A 461 -10.94 -15.47 8.38
C GLY A 461 -11.37 -15.85 6.96
N ASN A 462 -10.87 -16.97 6.43
CA ASN A 462 -11.24 -17.45 5.10
C ASN A 462 -12.48 -18.35 5.16
N ILE A 463 -13.28 -18.37 4.09
CA ILE A 463 -14.33 -19.36 3.85
C ILE A 463 -13.75 -20.39 2.88
N ILE A 464 -13.60 -21.63 3.34
CA ILE A 464 -12.97 -22.71 2.57
C ILE A 464 -13.97 -23.87 2.54
N SER A 465 -14.72 -23.99 1.44
CA SER A 465 -15.84 -24.92 1.43
C SER A 465 -16.11 -25.65 0.13
N ASP A 466 -16.73 -26.82 0.25
CA ASP A 466 -17.23 -27.54 -0.90
C ASP A 466 -16.10 -27.91 -1.90
N ASN A 467 -14.87 -28.13 -1.40
CA ASN A 467 -13.74 -28.59 -2.22
C ASN A 467 -13.67 -30.13 -2.17
N GLY A 468 -13.42 -30.77 -3.32
CA GLY A 468 -13.48 -32.24 -3.45
C GLY A 468 -12.39 -32.98 -2.69
N GLY A 469 -11.28 -32.32 -2.37
CA GLY A 469 -10.18 -32.81 -1.56
C GLY A 469 -10.14 -32.22 -0.15
N CYS A 470 -8.98 -31.72 0.25
CA CYS A 470 -8.82 -31.07 1.55
C CYS A 470 -9.24 -29.59 1.48
N GLY A 471 -9.91 -29.07 2.50
CA GLY A 471 -10.07 -27.64 2.65
C GLY A 471 -8.71 -26.97 2.79
N ILE A 472 -7.91 -27.44 3.75
CA ILE A 472 -6.50 -27.05 3.89
C ILE A 472 -5.63 -28.31 3.97
N TYR A 473 -4.56 -28.36 3.18
CA TYR A 473 -3.56 -29.42 3.22
C TYR A 473 -2.15 -28.85 3.45
N LEU A 474 -1.54 -29.16 4.58
CA LEU A 474 -0.12 -28.88 4.85
C LEU A 474 0.70 -30.15 4.65
N ARG A 475 1.69 -30.14 3.75
CA ARG A 475 2.56 -31.29 3.49
C ARG A 475 4.04 -30.95 3.34
N GLY A 476 4.89 -31.96 3.39
CA GLY A 476 6.32 -31.85 3.11
C GLY A 476 7.02 -30.87 4.04
N ALA A 477 7.05 -31.11 5.36
CA ALA A 477 7.69 -30.19 6.30
C ALA A 477 7.14 -28.76 6.28
N SER A 478 5.82 -28.60 6.05
CA SER A 478 5.17 -27.29 6.16
C SER A 478 4.96 -26.92 7.63
N ASN A 479 5.98 -26.29 8.21
CA ASN A 479 6.12 -26.10 9.65
C ASN A 479 5.81 -24.67 10.12
N ASP A 480 5.52 -24.52 11.41
CA ASP A 480 5.38 -23.21 12.06
C ASP A 480 4.30 -22.29 11.43
N ASN A 481 3.29 -22.88 10.79
CA ASN A 481 2.17 -22.15 10.20
C ASN A 481 1.08 -21.92 11.24
N ILE A 482 0.36 -20.81 11.06
CA ILE A 482 -0.73 -20.38 11.94
C ILE A 482 -2.03 -20.38 11.15
N ILE A 483 -2.95 -21.26 11.53
CA ILE A 483 -4.32 -21.33 11.00
C ILE A 483 -5.25 -20.86 12.12
N ASN A 484 -5.65 -19.59 12.07
CA ASN A 484 -6.41 -19.00 13.17
C ASN A 484 -7.49 -18.00 12.75
N GLY A 485 -8.17 -17.41 13.72
CA GLY A 485 -8.89 -16.16 13.46
C GLY A 485 -10.14 -16.34 12.61
N LYS A 486 -10.94 -17.37 12.93
CA LYS A 486 -12.29 -17.61 12.39
C LYS A 486 -12.34 -18.08 10.93
N ASN A 487 -11.40 -18.93 10.49
CA ASN A 487 -11.62 -19.64 9.22
C ASN A 487 -12.85 -20.54 9.34
N THR A 488 -13.68 -20.57 8.30
CA THR A 488 -14.81 -21.50 8.18
C THR A 488 -14.48 -22.54 7.13
N ILE A 489 -14.19 -23.76 7.59
CA ILE A 489 -13.74 -24.89 6.79
C ILE A 489 -14.87 -25.91 6.78
N ARG A 490 -15.62 -26.01 5.68
CA ARG A 490 -16.86 -26.81 5.66
C ARG A 490 -17.09 -27.62 4.39
N ASN A 491 -17.80 -28.74 4.49
CA ASN A 491 -18.20 -29.55 3.34
C ASN A 491 -17.05 -30.00 2.43
N ASN A 492 -15.84 -30.19 2.97
CA ASN A 492 -14.71 -30.74 2.23
C ASN A 492 -14.59 -32.25 2.52
N THR A 493 -13.88 -33.00 1.67
CA THR A 493 -13.55 -34.41 1.97
C THR A 493 -12.73 -34.52 3.26
N VAL A 494 -11.71 -33.66 3.41
CA VAL A 494 -11.00 -33.47 4.68
C VAL A 494 -10.98 -31.99 5.02
N GLY A 495 -11.39 -31.57 6.22
CA GLY A 495 -11.33 -30.17 6.61
C GLY A 495 -9.89 -29.65 6.63
N LEU A 496 -9.04 -30.26 7.47
CA LEU A 496 -7.61 -29.94 7.54
C LEU A 496 -6.76 -31.22 7.63
N LYS A 497 -5.81 -31.37 6.71
CA LYS A 497 -4.86 -32.49 6.70
C LYS A 497 -3.43 -31.99 6.94
N LEU A 498 -2.70 -32.71 7.79
CA LEU A 498 -1.27 -32.47 8.04
C LEU A 498 -0.45 -33.70 7.68
N SER A 499 0.48 -33.60 6.73
CA SER A 499 1.41 -34.68 6.36
C SER A 499 2.84 -34.22 6.59
N GLU A 500 3.56 -34.87 7.50
CA GLU A 500 4.98 -34.57 7.79
C GLU A 500 5.21 -33.09 8.12
N SER A 501 4.26 -32.46 8.81
CA SER A 501 4.20 -31.01 9.03
C SER A 501 4.02 -30.69 10.51
N ASN A 502 5.01 -30.03 11.09
CA ASN A 502 5.22 -29.94 12.54
C ASN A 502 5.07 -28.50 13.07
N ASN A 503 4.90 -28.37 14.38
CA ASN A 503 4.88 -27.08 15.09
C ASN A 503 3.80 -26.09 14.60
N ASN A 504 2.74 -26.58 13.96
CA ASN A 504 1.66 -25.74 13.46
C ASN A 504 0.71 -25.34 14.60
N ILE A 505 0.07 -24.17 14.48
CA ILE A 505 -0.89 -23.64 15.45
C ILE A 505 -2.26 -23.54 14.79
N ILE A 506 -3.23 -24.33 15.27
CA ILE A 506 -4.58 -24.43 14.71
C ILE A 506 -5.57 -24.06 15.80
N THR A 507 -6.07 -22.84 15.75
CA THR A 507 -6.91 -22.30 16.83
C THR A 507 -8.03 -21.41 16.35
N LYS A 508 -9.20 -21.47 16.98
CA LYS A 508 -10.34 -20.59 16.67
C LYS A 508 -10.83 -20.70 15.22
N ASN A 509 -10.87 -21.91 14.69
CA ASN A 509 -11.46 -22.22 13.37
C ASN A 509 -12.80 -22.95 13.54
N ASN A 510 -13.65 -22.90 12.51
CA ASN A 510 -14.88 -23.67 12.43
C ASN A 510 -14.69 -24.83 11.46
N PHE A 511 -14.84 -26.05 11.94
CA PHE A 511 -14.87 -27.28 11.15
C PHE A 511 -16.30 -27.80 11.13
N ILE A 512 -16.93 -27.81 9.95
CA ILE A 512 -18.37 -28.06 9.79
C ILE A 512 -18.63 -29.02 8.63
N ASN A 513 -19.34 -30.12 8.84
CA ASN A 513 -19.81 -31.04 7.80
C ASN A 513 -18.72 -31.52 6.81
N ASN A 514 -17.46 -31.54 7.23
CA ASN A 514 -16.42 -32.19 6.43
C ASN A 514 -16.57 -33.71 6.61
N LEU A 515 -16.33 -34.50 5.55
CA LEU A 515 -16.42 -35.96 5.66
C LEU A 515 -15.46 -36.49 6.72
N GLU A 516 -14.25 -35.93 6.76
CA GLU A 516 -13.32 -36.00 7.90
C GLU A 516 -12.95 -34.58 8.34
N GLN A 517 -13.20 -34.21 9.61
CA GLN A 517 -12.95 -32.84 10.07
C GLN A 517 -11.47 -32.45 10.06
N ALA A 518 -10.61 -33.36 10.51
CA ALA A 518 -9.16 -33.18 10.48
C ALA A 518 -8.43 -34.51 10.66
N SER A 519 -7.29 -34.66 9.98
CA SER A 519 -6.39 -35.82 10.12
C SER A 519 -4.92 -35.44 10.00
N PHE A 520 -4.06 -36.35 10.43
CA PHE A 520 -2.61 -36.16 10.29
C PHE A 520 -1.84 -37.45 10.01
N TYR A 521 -0.68 -37.30 9.38
CA TYR A 521 0.32 -38.33 9.16
C TYR A 521 1.70 -37.75 9.52
N ASN A 522 2.43 -38.37 10.44
CA ASN A 522 3.76 -37.91 10.88
C ASN A 522 3.82 -36.41 11.24
N ALA A 523 2.75 -35.87 11.84
CA ALA A 523 2.68 -34.47 12.27
C ALA A 523 2.80 -34.37 13.78
N PHE A 524 3.86 -33.73 14.24
CA PHE A 524 4.22 -33.61 15.65
C PHE A 524 4.12 -32.17 16.13
N SER A 525 3.99 -32.00 17.45
CA SER A 525 4.03 -30.70 18.14
C SER A 525 3.02 -29.67 17.61
N THR A 526 1.93 -30.13 16.99
CA THR A 526 0.87 -29.24 16.51
C THR A 526 -0.04 -28.86 17.67
N THR A 527 -0.27 -27.55 17.83
CA THR A 527 -1.16 -27.01 18.87
C THR A 527 -2.58 -26.89 18.33
N TRP A 528 -3.50 -27.66 18.93
CA TRP A 528 -4.93 -27.56 18.68
C TRP A 528 -5.63 -26.96 19.89
N LYS A 529 -6.33 -25.84 19.70
CA LYS A 529 -7.02 -25.17 20.81
C LYS A 529 -8.18 -24.32 20.33
N ARG A 530 -9.35 -24.49 20.96
CA ARG A 530 -10.52 -23.61 20.74
C ARG A 530 -10.98 -23.64 19.28
N ASN A 531 -10.92 -24.77 18.60
CA ASN A 531 -11.63 -24.92 17.34
C ASN A 531 -13.06 -25.38 17.63
N TYR A 532 -14.00 -24.91 16.83
CA TYR A 532 -15.37 -25.42 16.82
C TYR A 532 -15.43 -26.62 15.88
N TRP A 533 -16.12 -27.65 16.31
CA TRP A 533 -16.33 -28.89 15.57
C TRP A 533 -17.80 -29.26 15.72
N ASP A 534 -18.54 -29.27 14.63
CA ASP A 534 -19.99 -29.52 14.66
C ASP A 534 -20.34 -30.97 15.08
N ASP A 535 -19.40 -31.89 14.95
CA ASP A 535 -19.47 -33.28 15.40
C ASP A 535 -19.09 -33.49 16.88
N TRP A 536 -18.67 -32.45 17.60
CA TRP A 536 -18.16 -32.58 18.98
C TRP A 536 -18.87 -31.66 19.98
N ARG A 537 -19.74 -32.25 20.82
CA ARG A 537 -20.56 -31.51 21.80
C ARG A 537 -20.10 -31.63 23.26
N PHE A 538 -18.98 -32.30 23.52
CA PHE A 538 -18.53 -32.59 24.88
C PHE A 538 -17.61 -31.50 25.46
N PHE A 539 -17.62 -31.32 26.78
CA PHE A 539 -16.74 -30.41 27.52
C PHE A 539 -15.29 -30.91 27.69
N ARG A 540 -14.93 -32.03 27.03
CA ARG A 540 -13.59 -32.64 27.09
C ARG A 540 -12.81 -32.39 25.81
N ALA A 541 -11.51 -32.64 25.87
CA ALA A 541 -10.62 -32.53 24.72
C ALA A 541 -11.12 -33.38 23.54
N ARG A 542 -11.08 -32.84 22.32
CA ARG A 542 -11.47 -33.55 21.10
C ARG A 542 -10.27 -34.31 20.55
N PRO A 543 -10.33 -35.65 20.44
CA PRO A 543 -9.29 -36.43 19.78
C PRO A 543 -9.30 -36.13 18.29
N ILE A 544 -8.11 -36.09 17.71
CA ILE A 544 -7.86 -35.93 16.28
C ILE A 544 -7.06 -37.16 15.90
N GLN A 545 -7.54 -37.91 14.92
CA GLN A 545 -6.94 -39.19 14.53
C GLN A 545 -5.85 -38.98 13.48
N GLY A 546 -4.85 -39.85 13.51
CA GLY A 546 -3.78 -39.84 12.54
C GLY A 546 -2.89 -41.06 12.68
N PHE A 547 -1.79 -41.04 11.92
CA PHE A 547 -0.87 -42.17 11.80
C PHE A 547 0.58 -41.74 11.97
N LEU A 548 1.39 -42.62 12.56
CA LEU A 548 2.83 -42.44 12.76
C LEU A 548 3.66 -43.53 12.10
N GLY A 549 4.80 -43.12 11.56
CA GLY A 549 5.78 -43.98 10.92
C GLY A 549 5.29 -44.62 9.62
N GLN A 550 6.20 -45.26 8.91
CA GLN A 550 5.90 -45.98 7.67
C GLN A 550 4.91 -47.14 7.88
N ARG A 551 4.83 -47.69 9.11
CA ARG A 551 3.88 -48.75 9.48
C ARG A 551 2.46 -48.25 9.78
N GLN A 552 2.20 -46.95 9.62
CA GLN A 552 0.90 -46.31 9.88
C GLN A 552 0.32 -46.70 11.25
N ILE A 553 1.10 -46.51 12.31
CA ILE A 553 0.66 -46.79 13.68
C ILE A 553 -0.41 -45.74 14.04
N PRO A 554 -1.64 -46.13 14.43
CA PRO A 554 -2.66 -45.18 14.84
C PRO A 554 -2.19 -44.31 16.02
N TRP A 555 -2.49 -43.02 15.97
CA TRP A 555 -2.11 -42.04 16.98
C TRP A 555 -3.18 -40.97 17.17
N LEU A 556 -3.09 -40.25 18.28
CA LEU A 556 -4.03 -39.20 18.64
C LEU A 556 -3.33 -37.88 18.98
N ASN A 557 -3.83 -36.81 18.38
CA ASN A 557 -3.64 -35.45 18.86
C ASN A 557 -4.93 -34.96 19.52
N PHE A 558 -4.89 -33.82 20.22
CA PHE A 558 -6.05 -33.33 20.97
C PHE A 558 -6.23 -31.82 20.85
N ASP A 559 -7.43 -31.38 20.45
CA ASP A 559 -7.89 -30.03 20.77
C ASP A 559 -8.25 -29.99 22.26
N ARG A 560 -7.42 -29.34 23.06
CA ARG A 560 -7.55 -29.36 24.53
C ARG A 560 -8.76 -28.58 25.04
N HIS A 561 -9.27 -27.62 24.28
CA HIS A 561 -10.38 -26.76 24.69
C HIS A 561 -11.30 -26.43 23.52
N PRO A 562 -12.06 -27.41 22.98
CA PRO A 562 -12.96 -27.18 21.85
C PRO A 562 -13.95 -26.04 22.14
N ALA A 563 -14.29 -25.26 21.12
CA ALA A 563 -15.28 -24.20 21.22
C ALA A 563 -16.71 -24.80 21.17
N HIS A 564 -17.64 -24.22 21.93
CA HIS A 564 -19.03 -24.69 21.99
C HIS A 564 -19.95 -24.13 20.91
N ARG A 565 -19.53 -23.04 20.27
CA ARG A 565 -20.29 -22.36 19.23
C ARG A 565 -19.34 -21.98 18.10
N PRO A 566 -19.83 -21.96 16.85
CA PRO A 566 -19.05 -21.51 15.73
C PRO A 566 -18.70 -20.03 15.92
N TYR A 567 -17.51 -19.66 15.47
CA TYR A 567 -17.06 -18.29 15.37
C TYR A 567 -17.75 -17.59 14.20
N ILE A 568 -18.53 -16.56 14.48
CA ILE A 568 -19.20 -15.76 13.45
C ILE A 568 -18.18 -14.73 12.92
N LEU A 569 -18.02 -14.68 11.59
CA LEU A 569 -17.29 -13.59 10.91
C LEU A 569 -18.07 -12.28 11.11
N PRO A 570 -17.41 -11.19 11.54
CA PRO A 570 -18.08 -9.90 11.70
C PRO A 570 -18.64 -9.36 10.38
#